data_AF-A0A0S8ERE5-F1
#
_entry.id   AF-A0A0S8ERE5-F1
#
_cell.length_a   1.000
_cell.length_b   1.000
_cell.length_c   1.000
_cell.angle_alpha   90.00
_cell.angle_beta   90.00
_cell.angle_gamma   90.00
#
_symmetry.space_group_name_H-M   'P 1'
#
loop_
_entity.id
_entity.type
_entity.pdbx_description
1 polymer ?
#
loop_
_entity_poly.entity_id
_entity_poly.type
_entity_poly.pdbx_seq_one_letter_code
_entity_poly.pdbx_strand_id
1 'polypeptide(L)'
;MVAAWWMPERGPSLAALGVLAAAGLGLVLLLYLRGRAMVALGVLAVSMLAALTFANGAVLGPLLTQEATEAAIGRCVARAATRPGGMAFYRHAEPRVVFYAGRSAPVLTEPAQVAAWRARVPGGYLVVPQVERAQVETIGTWREVLPGAGADRFVSRDTILLRAVGSPETEPGRPARTAS
;
A
#
# COMPACT_ATOMS: atom_id res chain seq x y z
N MET A 1 8.42 -16.75 31.75
CA MET A 1 6.96 -16.75 31.51
C MET A 1 6.54 -15.34 31.15
N VAL A 2 6.47 -15.05 29.85
CA VAL A 2 6.11 -13.74 29.31
C VAL A 2 4.65 -13.82 28.87
N ALA A 3 3.76 -13.19 29.64
CA ALA A 3 2.36 -13.05 29.26
C ALA A 3 2.26 -12.01 28.15
N ALA A 4 2.14 -12.50 26.91
CA ALA A 4 1.80 -11.72 25.74
C ALA A 4 0.37 -11.20 25.89
N TRP A 5 0.24 -9.92 26.27
CA TRP A 5 -1.01 -9.17 26.13
C TRP A 5 -1.22 -8.86 24.64
N TRP A 6 -1.80 -9.83 23.94
CA TRP A 6 -2.47 -9.61 22.67
C TRP A 6 -3.69 -8.72 22.92
N MET A 7 -3.55 -7.40 22.75
CA MET A 7 -4.69 -6.54 22.49
C MET A 7 -5.02 -6.68 20.99
N PRO A 8 -6.22 -7.18 20.63
CA PRO A 8 -6.65 -7.11 19.25
C PRO A 8 -6.86 -5.64 18.89
N GLU A 9 -6.13 -5.18 17.88
CA GLU A 9 -6.33 -3.89 17.20
C GLU A 9 -7.75 -3.81 16.62
N ARG A 10 -8.75 -3.61 17.48
CA ARG A 10 -10.08 -3.16 17.09
C ARG A 10 -9.96 -1.66 16.97
N GLY A 11 -9.76 -1.16 15.76
CA GLY A 11 -9.96 0.27 15.47
C GLY A 11 -11.30 0.73 16.05
N PRO A 12 -11.43 2.02 16.45
CA PRO A 12 -12.64 2.52 17.10
C PRO A 12 -13.85 2.13 16.23
N SER A 13 -14.72 1.29 16.78
CA SER A 13 -15.88 0.80 16.04
C SER A 13 -16.69 2.02 15.59
N LEU A 14 -17.10 2.05 14.32
CA LEU A 14 -17.90 3.14 13.76
C LEU A 14 -19.14 3.47 14.64
N ALA A 15 -19.65 2.45 15.35
CA ALA A 15 -20.67 2.59 16.38
C ALA A 15 -20.24 3.49 17.57
N ALA A 16 -19.03 3.33 18.11
CA ALA A 16 -18.52 4.16 19.20
C ALA A 16 -18.33 5.63 18.77
N LEU A 17 -17.88 5.86 17.53
CA LEU A 17 -17.79 7.19 16.94
C LEU A 17 -19.18 7.82 16.75
N GLY A 18 -20.16 7.04 16.30
CA GLY A 18 -21.54 7.49 16.15
C GLY A 18 -22.18 7.90 17.48
N VAL A 19 -21.95 7.13 18.56
CA VAL A 19 -22.45 7.45 19.90
C VAL A 19 -21.82 8.73 20.45
N LEU A 20 -20.52 8.93 20.26
CA LEU A 20 -19.82 10.16 20.68
C LEU A 20 -20.33 11.39 19.90
N ALA A 21 -20.54 11.24 18.59
CA ALA A 21 -21.11 12.31 17.76
C ALA A 21 -22.53 12.68 18.20
N ALA A 22 -23.38 11.69 18.47
CA ALA A 22 -24.75 11.91 18.95
C ALA A 22 -24.79 12.58 20.32
N ALA A 23 -23.90 12.18 21.24
CA ALA A 23 -23.77 12.81 22.56
C ALA A 23 -23.30 14.28 22.45
N GLY A 24 -22.33 14.56 21.56
CA GLY A 24 -21.87 15.93 21.29
C GLY A 24 -22.98 16.82 20.74
N LEU A 25 -23.74 16.34 19.75
CA LEU A 25 -24.90 17.03 19.19
C LEU A 25 -25.99 17.27 20.24
N GLY A 26 -26.27 16.29 21.09
CA GLY A 26 -27.22 16.43 22.20
C GLY A 26 -26.81 17.52 23.21
N LEU A 27 -25.52 17.61 23.52
CA LEU A 27 -24.98 18.67 24.40
C LEU A 27 -25.12 20.06 23.76
N VAL A 28 -24.83 20.20 22.47
CA VAL A 28 -25.00 21.46 21.73
C VAL A 28 -26.47 21.90 21.74
N LEU A 29 -27.40 20.99 21.48
CA LEU A 29 -28.83 21.26 21.48
C LEU A 29 -29.32 21.72 22.87
N LEU A 30 -28.84 21.06 23.93
CA LEU A 30 -29.21 21.37 25.31
C LEU A 30 -28.65 22.73 25.77
N LEU A 31 -27.45 23.11 25.31
CA LEU A 31 -26.87 24.42 25.57
C LEU A 31 -27.59 25.54 24.80
N TYR A 32 -28.01 25.24 23.56
CA TYR A 32 -28.78 26.17 22.74
C TYR A 32 -30.16 26.45 23.35
N LEU A 33 -30.89 25.40 23.77
CA LEU A 33 -32.19 25.52 24.44
C LEU A 33 -32.12 26.28 25.78
N ARG A 34 -30.95 26.29 26.44
CA ARG A 34 -30.70 27.07 27.66
C ARG A 34 -30.26 28.52 27.41
N GLY A 35 -30.35 29.02 26.18
CA GLY A 35 -30.00 30.39 25.82
C GLY A 35 -28.49 30.68 25.79
N ARG A 36 -27.64 29.65 25.85
CA ARG A 36 -26.18 29.79 25.77
C ARG A 36 -25.68 29.64 24.33
N ALA A 37 -26.27 30.41 23.42
CA ALA A 37 -26.01 30.32 21.97
C ALA A 37 -24.52 30.47 21.61
N MET A 38 -23.80 31.38 22.26
CA MET A 38 -22.35 31.57 22.04
C MET A 38 -21.51 30.34 22.45
N VAL A 39 -21.90 29.66 23.53
CA VAL A 39 -21.22 28.43 23.98
C VAL A 39 -21.58 27.26 23.06
N ALA A 40 -22.83 27.17 22.61
CA ALA A 40 -23.27 26.16 21.64
C ALA A 40 -22.53 26.31 20.30
N LEU A 41 -22.36 27.52 19.79
CA LEU A 41 -21.56 27.80 18.59
C LEU A 41 -20.09 27.43 18.76
N GLY A 42 -19.50 27.72 19.93
CA GLY A 42 -18.12 27.32 20.24
C GLY A 42 -17.95 25.80 20.25
N VAL A 43 -18.86 25.06 20.89
CA VAL A 43 -18.83 23.60 20.90
C VAL A 43 -19.04 23.03 19.49
N LEU A 44 -19.98 23.58 18.72
CA LEU A 44 -20.21 23.17 17.33
C LEU A 44 -18.97 23.37 16.46
N ALA A 45 -18.30 24.52 16.57
CA ALA A 45 -17.09 24.82 15.81
C ALA A 45 -15.94 23.85 16.15
N VAL A 46 -15.75 23.53 17.44
CA VAL A 46 -14.74 22.56 17.87
C VAL A 46 -15.09 21.14 17.40
N SER A 47 -16.37 20.76 17.46
CA SER A 47 -16.83 19.45 16.94
C SER A 47 -16.65 19.33 15.43
N MET A 48 -16.96 20.38 14.66
CA MET A 48 -16.72 20.40 13.21
C MET A 48 -15.23 20.34 12.89
N LEU A 49 -14.39 21.08 13.63
CA LEU A 49 -12.94 21.06 13.43
C LEU A 49 -12.37 19.66 13.73
N ALA A 50 -12.81 19.02 14.81
CA ALA A 50 -12.42 17.66 15.17
C ALA A 50 -12.85 16.65 14.08
N ALA A 51 -14.10 16.75 13.60
CA ALA A 51 -14.60 15.91 12.52
C ALA A 51 -13.80 16.12 11.21
N LEU A 52 -13.44 17.36 10.88
CA LEU A 52 -12.63 17.69 9.72
C LEU A 52 -11.21 17.11 9.83
N THR A 53 -10.58 17.24 11.00
CA THR A 53 -9.26 16.64 11.24
C THR A 53 -9.28 15.12 11.19
N PHE A 54 -10.35 14.50 11.67
CA PHE A 54 -10.53 13.05 11.59
C PHE A 54 -10.77 12.60 10.15
N ALA A 55 -11.62 13.29 9.39
CA ALA A 55 -11.83 13.01 7.97
C ALA A 55 -10.52 13.17 7.18
N ASN A 56 -9.75 14.23 7.44
CA ASN A 56 -8.46 14.44 6.81
C ASN A 56 -7.43 13.36 7.18
N GLY A 57 -7.36 12.97 8.46
CA GLY A 57 -6.40 11.97 8.94
C GLY A 57 -6.76 10.53 8.57
N ALA A 58 -8.04 10.16 8.68
CA ALA A 58 -8.50 8.78 8.52
C ALA A 58 -8.91 8.43 7.09
N VAL A 59 -9.32 9.41 6.28
CA VAL A 59 -9.79 9.15 4.90
C VAL A 59 -8.78 9.68 3.88
N LEU A 60 -8.43 10.97 3.96
CA LEU A 60 -7.50 11.58 2.99
C LEU A 60 -6.06 11.10 3.18
N GLY A 61 -5.62 10.87 4.42
CA GLY A 61 -4.32 10.30 4.73
C GLY A 61 -4.06 9.00 3.94
N PRO A 62 -4.83 7.91 4.19
CA PRO A 62 -4.65 6.64 3.50
C PRO A 62 -4.77 6.75 1.98
N LEU A 63 -5.72 7.54 1.46
CA LEU A 63 -5.86 7.75 0.02
C LEU A 63 -4.59 8.37 -0.59
N LEU A 64 -4.05 9.42 0.02
CA LEU A 64 -2.80 10.05 -0.43
C LEU A 64 -1.60 9.10 -0.34
N THR A 65 -1.57 8.23 0.68
CA THR A 65 -0.51 7.20 0.80
C THR A 65 -0.59 6.16 -0.32
N GLN A 66 -1.81 5.79 -0.71
CA GLN A 66 -2.05 4.82 -1.76
C GLN A 66 -1.61 5.37 -3.12
N GLU A 67 -1.99 6.61 -3.45
CA GLU A 67 -1.56 7.23 -4.71
C GLU A 67 -0.03 7.36 -4.79
N ALA A 68 0.61 7.72 -3.68
CA ALA A 68 2.06 7.85 -3.62
C ALA A 68 2.77 6.50 -3.82
N THR A 69 2.22 5.41 -3.26
CA THR A 69 2.76 4.06 -3.39
C THR A 69 2.66 3.55 -4.82
N GLU A 70 1.47 3.66 -5.43
CA GLU A 70 1.24 3.23 -6.81
C GLU A 70 2.09 4.03 -7.80
N ALA A 71 2.26 5.34 -7.55
CA ALA A 71 3.16 6.18 -8.33
C ALA A 71 4.63 5.78 -8.15
N ALA A 72 5.05 5.42 -6.95
CA ALA A 72 6.41 4.98 -6.66
C ALA A 72 6.71 3.63 -7.33
N ILE A 73 5.78 2.67 -7.27
CA ILE A 73 5.85 1.38 -7.97
C ILE A 73 5.93 1.62 -9.49
N GLY A 74 5.00 2.41 -10.05
CA GLY A 74 4.97 2.71 -11.48
C GLY A 74 6.28 3.35 -11.97
N ARG A 75 6.81 4.35 -11.24
CA ARG A 75 8.10 4.97 -11.57
C ARG A 75 9.28 4.03 -11.42
N CYS A 76 9.28 3.16 -10.41
CA CYS A 76 10.32 2.15 -10.22
C CYS A 76 10.35 1.19 -11.41
N VAL A 77 9.19 0.70 -11.83
CA VAL A 77 9.07 -0.17 -13.01
C VAL A 77 9.46 0.57 -14.28
N ALA A 78 9.06 1.83 -14.45
CA ALA A 78 9.44 2.64 -15.61
C ALA A 78 10.96 2.74 -15.77
N ARG A 79 11.71 2.84 -14.66
CA ARG A 79 13.18 2.88 -14.67
C ARG A 79 13.82 1.50 -14.85
N ALA A 80 13.24 0.47 -14.24
CA ALA A 80 13.91 -0.81 -14.08
C ALA A 80 13.56 -1.85 -15.16
N ALA A 81 12.35 -1.81 -15.70
CA ALA A 81 11.97 -2.59 -16.87
C ALA A 81 12.38 -1.82 -18.12
N THR A 82 13.59 -2.01 -18.65
CA THR A 82 14.00 -1.37 -19.92
C THR A 82 13.47 -2.11 -21.16
N ARG A 83 12.98 -3.34 -20.99
CA ARG A 83 12.45 -4.18 -22.09
C ARG A 83 10.91 -4.25 -22.10
N PRO A 84 10.27 -4.29 -23.29
CA PRO A 84 8.86 -4.64 -23.40
C PRO A 84 8.62 -6.02 -22.78
N GLY A 85 7.56 -6.17 -21.98
CA GLY A 85 7.26 -7.42 -21.28
C GLY A 85 8.10 -7.71 -20.03
N GLY A 86 9.01 -6.80 -19.66
CA GLY A 86 9.78 -6.85 -18.40
C GLY A 86 8.94 -6.70 -17.13
N MET A 87 7.63 -6.46 -17.28
CA MET A 87 6.65 -6.25 -16.22
C MET A 87 5.43 -7.14 -16.48
N ALA A 88 4.79 -7.63 -15.42
CA ALA A 88 3.46 -8.22 -15.45
C ALA A 88 2.66 -7.85 -14.20
N PHE A 89 1.33 -7.98 -14.28
CA PHE A 89 0.41 -7.87 -13.15
C PHE A 89 -0.16 -9.25 -12.79
N TYR A 90 -0.39 -9.52 -11.51
CA TYR A 90 -1.10 -10.71 -11.07
C TYR A 90 -2.58 -10.41 -10.79
N ARG A 91 -3.47 -11.20 -11.39
CA ARG A 91 -4.95 -11.13 -11.40
C ARG A 91 -5.59 -9.88 -11.99
N HIS A 92 -5.11 -8.69 -11.65
CA HIS A 92 -5.67 -7.43 -12.13
C HIS A 92 -4.57 -6.40 -12.40
N ALA A 93 -4.75 -5.62 -13.46
CA ALA A 93 -3.90 -4.46 -13.70
C ALA A 93 -4.35 -3.31 -12.81
N GLU A 94 -3.44 -2.78 -11.99
CA GLU A 94 -3.70 -1.58 -11.21
C GLU A 94 -3.58 -0.35 -12.14
N PRO A 95 -4.68 0.36 -12.49
CA PRO A 95 -4.68 1.37 -13.54
C PRO A 95 -3.69 2.50 -13.28
N ARG A 96 -3.50 2.85 -12.00
CA ARG A 96 -2.59 3.91 -11.57
C ARG A 96 -1.13 3.50 -11.74
N VAL A 97 -0.79 2.26 -11.40
CA VAL A 97 0.55 1.73 -11.65
C VAL A 97 0.84 1.68 -13.15
N VAL A 98 -0.12 1.26 -13.98
CA VAL A 98 0.00 1.29 -15.46
C VAL A 98 0.25 2.72 -15.96
N PHE A 99 -0.53 3.68 -15.48
CA PHE A 99 -0.38 5.09 -15.83
C PHE A 99 1.02 5.63 -15.52
N TYR A 100 1.51 5.42 -14.29
CA TYR A 100 2.84 5.90 -13.89
C TYR A 100 4.00 5.10 -14.49
N ALA A 101 3.78 3.82 -14.85
CA ALA A 101 4.77 3.02 -15.58
C ALA A 101 4.92 3.46 -17.05
N GLY A 102 3.93 4.19 -17.59
CA GLY A 102 3.91 4.70 -18.96
C GLY A 102 3.81 3.60 -20.02
N ARG A 103 3.39 2.40 -19.64
CA ARG A 103 3.36 1.22 -20.52
C ARG A 103 2.35 0.19 -20.06
N SER A 104 1.75 -0.53 -21.00
CA SER A 104 0.91 -1.69 -20.73
C SER A 104 1.77 -2.91 -20.37
N ALA A 105 1.28 -3.73 -19.45
CA ALA A 105 1.86 -5.02 -19.10
C ALA A 105 0.78 -6.11 -19.11
N PRO A 106 1.16 -7.37 -19.41
CA PRO A 106 0.22 -8.49 -19.36
C PRO A 106 -0.32 -8.70 -17.94
N VAL A 107 -1.60 -9.06 -17.86
CA VAL A 107 -2.24 -9.52 -16.63
C VAL A 107 -2.24 -11.04 -16.63
N LEU A 108 -1.64 -11.62 -15.60
CA LEU A 108 -1.51 -13.06 -15.40
C LEU A 108 -2.52 -13.47 -14.34
N THR A 109 -3.51 -14.26 -14.71
CA THR A 109 -4.61 -14.64 -13.80
C THR A 109 -4.31 -15.91 -13.02
N GLU A 110 -3.45 -16.77 -13.57
CA GLU A 110 -3.15 -18.08 -13.01
C GLU A 110 -1.68 -18.21 -12.57
N PRO A 111 -1.39 -18.96 -11.50
CA PRO A 111 -0.02 -19.24 -11.06
C PRO A 111 0.85 -19.85 -12.16
N ALA A 112 0.28 -20.73 -13.00
CA ALA A 112 0.99 -21.35 -14.12
C ALA A 112 1.48 -20.31 -15.16
N GLN A 113 0.68 -19.27 -15.40
CA GLN A 113 1.06 -18.17 -16.29
C GLN A 113 2.19 -17.33 -15.71
N VAL A 114 2.20 -17.13 -14.38
CA VAL A 114 3.30 -16.46 -13.67
C VAL A 114 4.60 -17.26 -13.80
N ALA A 115 4.53 -18.59 -13.63
CA ALA A 115 5.69 -19.46 -13.82
C ALA A 115 6.23 -19.38 -15.26
N ALA A 116 5.35 -19.49 -16.25
CA ALA A 116 5.70 -19.42 -17.67
C ALA A 116 6.22 -18.03 -18.10
N TRP A 117 5.67 -16.96 -17.54
CA TRP A 117 6.17 -15.61 -17.77
C TRP A 117 7.56 -15.41 -17.13
N ARG A 118 7.75 -15.84 -15.89
CA ARG A 118 9.04 -15.74 -15.19
C ARG A 118 10.14 -16.50 -15.92
N ALA A 119 9.85 -17.68 -16.46
CA ALA A 119 10.80 -18.45 -17.25
C ALA A 119 11.26 -17.70 -18.52
N ARG A 120 10.37 -16.90 -19.12
CA ARG A 120 10.68 -16.08 -20.32
C ARG A 120 11.38 -14.76 -19.97
N VAL A 121 11.19 -14.24 -18.77
CA VAL A 121 11.67 -12.92 -18.35
C VAL A 121 12.47 -13.04 -17.05
N PRO A 122 13.71 -13.56 -17.11
CA PRO A 122 14.58 -13.64 -15.93
C PRO A 122 14.89 -12.24 -15.42
N GLY A 123 14.53 -11.97 -14.16
CA GLY A 123 14.66 -10.64 -13.55
C GLY A 123 13.51 -9.67 -13.82
N GLY A 124 12.40 -10.15 -14.39
CA GLY A 124 11.18 -9.37 -14.57
C GLY A 124 10.54 -8.90 -13.26
N TYR A 125 9.71 -7.88 -13.39
CA TYR A 125 8.96 -7.25 -12.30
C TYR A 125 7.50 -7.72 -12.31
N LEU A 126 7.02 -8.19 -11.17
CA LEU A 126 5.65 -8.61 -10.99
C LEU A 126 4.99 -7.73 -9.94
N VAL A 127 3.89 -7.08 -10.32
CA VAL A 127 3.04 -6.32 -9.39
C VAL A 127 1.99 -7.27 -8.86
N VAL A 128 1.94 -7.43 -7.53
CA VAL A 128 1.10 -8.42 -6.85
C VAL A 128 0.35 -7.78 -5.70
N PRO A 129 -0.93 -8.12 -5.48
CA PRO A 129 -1.61 -7.78 -4.24
C PRO A 129 -0.90 -8.41 -3.03
N GLN A 130 -0.70 -7.68 -1.94
CA GLN A 130 0.03 -8.21 -0.78
C GLN A 130 -0.59 -9.48 -0.21
N VAL A 131 -1.93 -9.58 -0.24
CA VAL A 131 -2.68 -10.78 0.19
C VAL A 131 -2.37 -12.03 -0.63
N GLU A 132 -1.87 -11.87 -1.85
CA GLU A 132 -1.56 -12.96 -2.78
C GLU A 132 -0.05 -13.27 -2.86
N ARG A 133 0.77 -12.52 -2.12
CA ARG A 133 2.23 -12.70 -2.04
C ARG A 133 2.62 -14.16 -1.79
N ALA A 134 2.01 -14.79 -0.79
CA ALA A 134 2.34 -16.15 -0.38
C ALA A 134 2.12 -17.16 -1.53
N GLN A 135 1.09 -16.95 -2.35
CA GLN A 135 0.82 -17.82 -3.50
C GLN A 135 1.92 -17.68 -4.56
N VAL A 136 2.36 -16.46 -4.82
CA VAL A 136 3.41 -16.18 -5.82
C VAL A 136 4.79 -16.64 -5.36
N GLU A 137 5.07 -16.60 -4.05
CA GLU A 137 6.32 -17.13 -3.47
C GLU A 137 6.47 -18.64 -3.62
N THR A 138 5.37 -19.40 -3.74
CA THR A 138 5.45 -20.85 -4.05
C THR A 138 5.96 -21.13 -5.48
N ILE A 139 5.84 -20.15 -6.38
CA ILE A 139 6.30 -20.24 -7.78
C ILE A 139 7.82 -20.03 -7.85
N GLY A 140 8.41 -19.44 -6.81
CA GLY A 140 9.83 -19.49 -6.49
C GLY A 140 10.37 -18.16 -5.97
N THR A 141 11.68 -17.93 -6.11
CA THR A 141 12.33 -16.83 -5.36
C THR A 141 12.05 -15.45 -5.93
N TRP A 142 11.53 -14.57 -5.07
CA TRP A 142 11.27 -13.17 -5.35
C TRP A 142 12.02 -12.27 -4.37
N ARG A 143 12.44 -11.10 -4.83
CA ARG A 143 12.95 -10.01 -4.02
C ARG A 143 11.95 -8.88 -4.09
N GLU A 144 11.43 -8.51 -2.94
CA GLU A 144 10.63 -7.30 -2.82
C GLU A 144 11.50 -6.09 -3.16
N VAL A 145 11.04 -5.29 -4.11
CA VAL A 145 11.69 -4.04 -4.49
C VAL A 145 10.87 -2.92 -3.88
N LEU A 146 11.30 -2.49 -2.70
CA LEU A 146 10.80 -1.28 -2.08
C LEU A 146 11.22 -0.10 -2.97
N PRO A 147 10.29 0.71 -3.49
CA PRO A 147 10.66 1.95 -4.12
C PRO A 147 11.35 2.83 -3.06
N GLY A 148 12.66 3.04 -3.23
CA GLY A 148 13.55 3.52 -2.16
C GLY A 148 13.23 4.91 -1.57
N ALA A 149 13.71 5.06 -0.31
CA ALA A 149 13.98 6.27 0.47
C ALA A 149 12.88 7.35 0.50
N GLY A 150 11.93 7.18 1.42
CA GLY A 150 10.80 8.08 1.67
C GLY A 150 9.49 7.32 1.91
N ALA A 151 9.45 6.07 1.47
CA ALA A 151 8.31 5.17 1.60
C ALA A 151 8.13 4.58 3.01
N ASP A 152 9.10 4.69 3.92
CA ASP A 152 8.99 4.16 5.30
C ASP A 152 7.78 4.71 6.08
N ARG A 153 7.18 5.81 5.62
CA ARG A 153 5.96 6.39 6.22
C ARG A 153 4.67 6.10 5.43
N PHE A 154 4.77 5.57 4.21
CA PHE A 154 3.68 5.57 3.24
C PHE A 154 3.68 4.34 2.33
N VAL A 155 3.99 3.15 2.85
CA VAL A 155 3.79 1.89 2.10
C VAL A 155 2.31 1.52 2.19
N SER A 156 1.56 1.72 1.11
CA SER A 156 0.26 1.05 0.97
C SER A 156 0.48 -0.46 1.06
N ARG A 157 -0.22 -1.10 1.99
CA ARG A 157 -0.12 -2.54 2.27
C ARG A 157 -0.84 -3.40 1.23
N ASP A 158 -1.44 -2.80 0.21
CA ASP A 158 -2.34 -3.54 -0.67
C ASP A 158 -1.62 -4.11 -1.90
N THR A 159 -0.57 -3.44 -2.38
CA THR A 159 0.17 -3.84 -3.58
C THR A 159 1.67 -3.76 -3.38
N ILE A 160 2.37 -4.81 -3.79
CA ILE A 160 3.84 -4.91 -3.72
C ILE A 160 4.45 -5.14 -5.09
N LEU A 161 5.70 -4.69 -5.22
CA LEU A 161 6.52 -4.93 -6.38
C LEU A 161 7.54 -6.04 -6.08
N LEU A 162 7.42 -7.16 -6.78
CA LEU A 162 8.33 -8.29 -6.68
C LEU A 162 9.23 -8.34 -7.91
N ARG A 163 10.52 -8.56 -7.70
CA ARG A 163 11.48 -8.85 -8.77
C ARG A 163 11.87 -10.32 -8.70
N ALA A 164 11.81 -11.03 -9.82
CA ALA A 164 12.27 -12.41 -9.87
C ALA A 164 13.78 -12.48 -9.54
N VAL A 165 14.16 -13.30 -8.55
CA VAL A 165 15.56 -13.52 -8.16
C VAL A 165 16.05 -14.81 -8.81
N GLY A 166 16.75 -14.65 -9.93
CA GLY A 166 17.48 -15.74 -10.59
C GLY A 166 16.64 -16.94 -11.08
N SER A 167 17.21 -17.63 -12.06
CA SER A 167 17.40 -19.08 -12.03
C SER A 167 18.89 -19.32 -12.42
N PRO A 168 19.51 -20.46 -12.09
CA PRO A 168 20.96 -20.60 -11.92
C PRO A 168 21.71 -20.60 -13.24
N GLU A 169 22.15 -19.43 -13.69
CA GLU A 169 23.27 -19.33 -14.64
C GLU A 169 24.26 -18.33 -14.07
N THR A 170 25.31 -18.90 -13.51
CA THR A 170 26.70 -18.45 -13.71
C THR A 170 26.88 -16.95 -13.81
N GLU A 171 27.28 -16.33 -12.70
CA GLU A 171 28.04 -15.07 -12.71
C GLU A 171 29.19 -15.24 -13.72
N PRO A 172 29.19 -14.61 -14.91
CA PRO A 172 30.36 -14.63 -15.77
C PRO A 172 31.25 -13.49 -15.29
N GLY A 173 32.34 -13.85 -14.63
CA GLY A 173 33.51 -12.97 -14.57
C GLY A 173 33.55 -11.99 -13.41
N ARG A 174 33.58 -12.50 -12.17
CA ARG A 174 34.43 -11.86 -11.16
C ARG A 174 35.82 -12.51 -11.26
N PRO A 175 36.82 -11.89 -11.92
CA PRO A 175 38.16 -12.44 -11.90
C PRO A 175 38.65 -12.50 -10.45
N ALA A 176 39.14 -13.67 -10.07
CA ALA A 176 39.83 -13.87 -8.81
C ALA A 176 40.97 -12.84 -8.75
N ARG A 177 40.91 -11.94 -7.77
CA ARG A 177 42.06 -11.13 -7.36
C ARG A 177 43.11 -12.12 -6.85
N THR A 178 44.04 -12.49 -7.71
CA THR A 178 45.34 -13.01 -7.29
C THR A 178 46.03 -11.88 -6.54
N ALA A 179 46.11 -12.02 -5.21
CA ALA A 179 47.04 -11.26 -4.41
C ALA A 179 48.45 -11.73 -4.80
N SER A 180 49.25 -10.79 -5.31
CA SER A 180 50.72 -10.88 -5.32
C SER A 180 51.23 -10.22 -4.05
#